data_AF-A0A2Z5U7K7-F1
#
_entry.id   AF-A0A2Z5U7K7-F1
#
_cell.length_a   1.000
_cell.length_b   1.000
_cell.length_c   1.000
_cell.angle_alpha   90.00
_cell.angle_beta   90.00
_cell.angle_gamma   90.00
#
_symmetry.space_group_name_H-M   'P 1'
#
loop_
_entity.id
_entity.type
_entity.pdbx_description
1 polymer ?
#
loop_
_entity_poly.entity_id
_entity_poly.type
_entity_poly.pdbx_seq_one_letter_code
_entity_poly.pdbx_strand_id
1 'polypeptide(L)'
;MLSRVFEASKNLDDVALHHLIDALCKLSNEAMDLAYSNREPSLFAVAKLLETGLANMHRIEVMWRPITNHLLEVCQHPHIRMREWGVEAITYLVQAAFQYHHNKPALVTEARERLILEPLAELCNVRHCDVRARQLECAARLLHSRGEQLGAAWPLMMEIISAICDQHR
;
A
#
# COMPACT_ATOMS: atom_id res chain seq x y z
N MET A 1 -6.58 -8.48 -22.25
CA MET A 1 -7.64 -7.46 -22.46
C MET A 1 -7.98 -6.69 -21.17
N LEU A 2 -7.98 -7.32 -19.99
CA LEU A 2 -8.22 -6.65 -18.69
C LEU A 2 -7.07 -5.76 -18.15
N SER A 3 -5.79 -5.99 -18.45
CA SER A 3 -4.73 -5.07 -17.94
C SER A 3 -4.80 -3.66 -18.55
N ARG A 4 -5.32 -3.54 -19.78
CA ARG A 4 -5.49 -2.24 -20.46
C ARG A 4 -6.46 -1.30 -19.74
N VAL A 5 -7.44 -1.82 -18.99
CA VAL A 5 -8.45 -0.98 -18.31
C VAL A 5 -7.83 -0.23 -17.13
N PHE A 6 -7.05 -0.93 -16.30
CA PHE A 6 -6.44 -0.34 -15.12
C PHE A 6 -5.23 0.52 -15.49
N GLU A 7 -4.48 0.17 -16.54
CA GLU A 7 -3.49 1.06 -17.14
C GLU A 7 -4.11 2.34 -17.73
N ALA A 8 -5.32 2.25 -18.29
CA ALA A 8 -6.07 3.39 -18.82
C ALA A 8 -6.70 4.25 -17.73
N SER A 9 -6.71 3.82 -16.47
CA SER A 9 -7.26 4.60 -15.34
C SER A 9 -6.57 5.95 -15.18
N LYS A 10 -5.32 6.09 -15.65
CA LYS A 10 -4.59 7.37 -15.72
C LYS A 10 -5.30 8.46 -16.52
N ASN A 11 -6.24 8.07 -17.40
CA ASN A 11 -7.01 8.99 -18.25
C ASN A 11 -8.39 9.32 -17.66
N LEU A 12 -8.81 8.66 -16.56
CA LEU A 12 -10.06 8.97 -15.89
C LEU A 12 -9.94 10.32 -15.17
N ASP A 13 -11.04 11.05 -15.03
CA ASP A 13 -11.10 12.14 -14.06
C ASP A 13 -11.09 11.59 -12.61
N ASP A 14 -10.95 12.48 -11.65
CA ASP A 14 -10.81 12.07 -10.25
C ASP A 14 -12.10 11.40 -9.73
N VAL A 15 -13.29 11.81 -10.18
CA VAL A 15 -14.56 11.23 -9.74
C VAL A 15 -14.70 9.79 -10.26
N ALA A 16 -14.43 9.57 -11.53
CA ALA A 16 -14.44 8.24 -12.13
C ALA A 16 -13.36 7.33 -11.54
N LEU A 17 -12.20 7.87 -11.18
CA LEU A 17 -11.17 7.11 -10.47
C LEU A 17 -11.64 6.68 -9.07
N HIS A 18 -12.30 7.55 -8.31
CA HIS A 18 -12.87 7.18 -7.02
C HIS A 18 -13.91 6.06 -7.16
N HIS A 19 -14.83 6.16 -8.12
CA HIS A 19 -15.80 5.10 -8.37
C HIS A 19 -15.16 3.77 -8.77
N LEU A 20 -14.06 3.80 -9.54
CA LEU A 20 -13.29 2.61 -9.88
C LEU A 20 -12.67 1.97 -8.63
N ILE A 21 -12.03 2.78 -7.78
CA ILE A 21 -11.41 2.30 -6.53
C ILE A 21 -12.48 1.72 -5.60
N ASP A 22 -13.60 2.42 -5.39
CA ASP A 22 -14.70 1.95 -4.56
C ASP A 22 -15.27 0.62 -5.04
N ALA A 23 -15.44 0.45 -6.36
CA ALA A 23 -15.91 -0.80 -6.93
C ALA A 23 -14.91 -1.95 -6.70
N LEU A 24 -13.60 -1.68 -6.80
CA LEU A 24 -12.56 -2.67 -6.49
C LEU A 24 -12.51 -3.01 -5.00
N CYS A 25 -12.65 -2.03 -4.10
CA CYS A 25 -12.70 -2.28 -2.66
C CYS A 25 -13.91 -3.15 -2.30
N LYS A 26 -15.09 -2.88 -2.86
CA LYS A 26 -16.29 -3.73 -2.69
C LYS A 26 -16.07 -5.16 -3.16
N LEU A 27 -15.51 -5.34 -4.36
CA LEU A 27 -15.20 -6.68 -4.89
C LEU A 27 -14.16 -7.42 -4.03
N SER A 28 -13.18 -6.69 -3.49
CA SER A 28 -12.21 -7.27 -2.56
C SER A 28 -12.86 -7.68 -1.24
N ASN A 29 -13.81 -6.90 -0.71
CA ASN A 29 -14.54 -7.25 0.50
C ASN A 29 -15.37 -8.52 0.31
N GLU A 30 -16.07 -8.67 -0.83
CA GLU A 30 -16.76 -9.92 -1.16
C GLU A 30 -15.80 -11.13 -1.18
N ALA A 31 -14.59 -10.95 -1.71
CA ALA A 31 -13.58 -12.00 -1.70
C ALA A 31 -13.02 -12.30 -0.29
N MET A 32 -12.88 -11.27 0.56
CA MET A 32 -12.50 -11.41 1.97
C MET A 32 -13.57 -12.17 2.76
N ASP A 33 -14.85 -11.83 2.56
CA ASP A 33 -15.97 -12.50 3.21
C ASP A 33 -15.99 -14.00 2.93
N LEU A 34 -15.72 -14.40 1.69
CA LEU A 34 -15.60 -15.81 1.30
C LEU A 34 -14.39 -16.50 1.93
N ALA A 35 -13.30 -15.77 2.17
CA ALA A 35 -12.05 -16.28 2.73
C ALA A 35 -12.16 -16.65 4.22
N TYR A 36 -13.10 -16.05 4.97
CA TYR A 36 -13.37 -16.44 6.36
C TYR A 36 -13.80 -17.91 6.49
N SER A 37 -14.37 -18.49 5.43
CA SER A 37 -14.75 -19.90 5.39
C SER A 37 -13.58 -20.83 4.99
N ASN A 38 -12.32 -20.36 5.10
CA ASN A 38 -11.10 -21.06 4.64
C ASN A 38 -11.14 -21.50 3.17
N ARG A 39 -11.96 -20.85 2.34
CA ARG A 39 -11.93 -21.02 0.89
C ARG A 39 -10.77 -20.21 0.33
N GLU A 40 -10.17 -20.70 -0.75
CA GLU A 40 -9.16 -19.94 -1.48
C GLU A 40 -9.80 -18.65 -2.04
N PRO A 41 -9.35 -17.47 -1.61
CA PRO A 41 -9.95 -16.22 -2.06
C PRO A 41 -9.48 -15.82 -3.45
N SER A 42 -10.34 -15.10 -4.17
CA SER A 42 -9.92 -14.36 -5.36
C SER A 42 -9.08 -13.15 -4.94
N LEU A 43 -7.87 -13.07 -5.47
CA LEU A 43 -6.94 -11.96 -5.24
C LEU A 43 -7.00 -10.89 -6.33
N PHE A 44 -7.95 -11.04 -7.26
CA PHE A 44 -8.09 -10.18 -8.43
C PHE A 44 -8.24 -8.71 -8.06
N ALA A 45 -9.15 -8.40 -7.13
CA ALA A 45 -9.43 -7.02 -6.74
C ALA A 45 -8.20 -6.33 -6.12
N VAL A 46 -7.47 -7.03 -5.24
CA VAL A 46 -6.22 -6.54 -4.64
C VAL A 46 -5.17 -6.25 -5.71
N ALA A 47 -4.98 -7.17 -6.68
CA ALA A 47 -4.07 -6.95 -7.80
C ALA A 47 -4.48 -5.72 -8.65
N LYS A 48 -5.77 -5.49 -8.83
CA LYS A 48 -6.28 -4.34 -9.59
C LYS A 48 -6.19 -3.02 -8.85
N LEU A 49 -6.32 -3.03 -7.53
CA LEU A 49 -6.02 -1.86 -6.70
C LEU A 49 -4.54 -1.47 -6.82
N LEU A 50 -3.63 -2.45 -6.79
CA LEU A 50 -2.21 -2.22 -7.00
C LEU A 50 -1.93 -1.61 -8.40
N GLU A 51 -2.44 -2.22 -9.47
CA GLU A 51 -2.28 -1.71 -10.84
C GLU A 51 -2.84 -0.27 -10.98
N THR A 52 -3.98 0.01 -10.37
CA THR A 52 -4.61 1.34 -10.37
C THR A 52 -3.75 2.36 -9.63
N GLY A 53 -3.21 2.00 -8.46
CA GLY A 53 -2.29 2.87 -7.72
C GLY A 53 -1.03 3.20 -8.53
N LEU A 54 -0.41 2.20 -9.15
CA LEU A 54 0.77 2.39 -9.99
C LEU A 54 0.51 3.31 -11.20
N ALA A 55 -0.64 3.16 -11.86
CA ALA A 55 -1.01 3.99 -13.01
C ALA A 55 -1.28 5.46 -12.64
N ASN A 56 -1.62 5.75 -11.37
CA ASN A 56 -2.09 7.07 -10.92
C ASN A 56 -1.11 7.80 -9.98
N MET A 57 0.16 7.41 -9.94
CA MET A 57 1.20 8.07 -9.10
C MET A 57 1.33 9.58 -9.34
N HIS A 58 0.93 10.08 -10.51
CA HIS A 58 0.94 11.51 -10.83
C HIS A 58 -0.07 12.35 -10.03
N ARG A 59 -1.07 11.71 -9.42
CA ARG A 59 -2.12 12.33 -8.60
C ARG A 59 -2.32 11.56 -7.30
N ILE A 60 -1.21 11.20 -6.66
CA ILE A 60 -1.17 10.32 -5.49
C ILE A 60 -2.16 10.73 -4.38
N GLU A 61 -2.31 12.03 -4.11
CA GLU A 61 -3.22 12.56 -3.08
C GLU A 61 -4.69 12.16 -3.27
N VAL A 62 -5.12 11.90 -4.51
CA VAL A 62 -6.50 11.52 -4.85
C VAL A 62 -6.78 10.06 -4.49
N MET A 63 -5.81 9.18 -4.74
CA MET A 63 -6.03 7.72 -4.76
C MET A 63 -5.37 6.98 -3.60
N TRP A 64 -4.35 7.56 -2.98
CA TRP A 64 -3.47 6.85 -2.06
C TRP A 64 -4.21 6.27 -0.87
N ARG A 65 -4.87 7.14 -0.08
CA ARG A 65 -5.58 6.72 1.13
C ARG A 65 -6.71 5.73 0.85
N PRO A 66 -7.61 5.93 -0.13
CA PRO A 66 -8.63 4.94 -0.46
C PRO A 66 -8.06 3.55 -0.76
N ILE A 67 -6.95 3.47 -1.50
CA ILE A 67 -6.30 2.20 -1.84
C ILE A 67 -5.59 1.62 -0.62
N THR A 68 -4.74 2.39 0.06
CA THR A 68 -3.89 1.88 1.12
C THR A 68 -4.68 1.51 2.37
N ASN A 69 -5.74 2.24 2.71
CA ASN A 69 -6.62 1.89 3.83
C ASN A 69 -7.27 0.53 3.59
N HIS A 70 -7.78 0.29 2.38
CA HIS A 70 -8.34 -1.02 2.02
C HIS A 70 -7.29 -2.13 2.09
N LEU A 71 -6.07 -1.89 1.60
CA LEU A 71 -4.99 -2.88 1.68
C LEU A 71 -4.56 -3.15 3.14
N LEU A 72 -4.66 -2.17 4.04
CA LEU A 72 -4.40 -2.36 5.47
C LEU A 72 -5.48 -3.23 6.14
N GLU A 73 -6.74 -3.13 5.70
CA GLU A 73 -7.81 -4.05 6.11
C GLU A 73 -7.53 -5.49 5.63
N VAL A 74 -7.09 -5.65 4.37
CA VAL A 74 -6.65 -6.94 3.82
C VAL A 74 -5.50 -7.54 4.64
N CYS A 75 -4.54 -6.72 5.09
CA CYS A 75 -3.43 -7.16 5.95
C CYS A 75 -3.86 -7.68 7.33
N GLN A 76 -5.05 -7.32 7.81
CA GLN A 76 -5.59 -7.79 9.09
C GLN A 76 -6.39 -9.09 8.97
N HIS A 77 -6.56 -9.61 7.76
CA HIS A 77 -7.44 -10.75 7.52
C HIS A 77 -6.86 -12.06 8.11
N PRO A 78 -7.67 -12.96 8.72
CA PRO A 78 -7.17 -14.21 9.30
C PRO A 78 -6.58 -15.19 8.27
N HIS A 79 -7.03 -15.14 7.02
CA HIS A 79 -6.52 -15.96 5.92
C HIS A 79 -5.14 -15.48 5.43
N ILE A 80 -4.13 -16.36 5.50
CA ILE A 80 -2.73 -16.04 5.19
C ILE A 80 -2.51 -15.44 3.80
N ARG A 81 -3.09 -16.03 2.74
CA ARG A 81 -2.91 -15.51 1.38
C ARG A 81 -3.46 -14.11 1.17
N MET A 82 -4.52 -13.71 1.90
CA MET A 82 -5.01 -12.33 1.83
C MET A 82 -3.96 -11.39 2.37
N ARG A 83 -3.43 -11.68 3.56
CA ARG A 83 -2.40 -10.84 4.19
C ARG A 83 -1.13 -10.74 3.36
N GLU A 84 -0.64 -11.87 2.84
CA GLU A 84 0.55 -11.91 1.98
C GLU A 84 0.40 -10.96 0.79
N TRP A 85 -0.75 -10.97 0.13
CA TRP A 85 -1.01 -10.08 -1.00
C TRP A 85 -1.27 -8.63 -0.58
N GLY A 86 -1.95 -8.40 0.54
CA GLY A 86 -2.15 -7.06 1.09
C GLY A 86 -0.83 -6.36 1.39
N VAL A 87 0.08 -7.05 2.10
CA VAL A 87 1.37 -6.46 2.48
C VAL A 87 2.32 -6.34 1.29
N GLU A 88 2.29 -7.28 0.35
CA GLU A 88 3.05 -7.17 -0.91
C GLU A 88 2.58 -5.93 -1.70
N ALA A 89 1.27 -5.71 -1.83
CA ALA A 89 0.72 -4.54 -2.52
C ALA A 89 1.11 -3.21 -1.84
N ILE A 90 1.02 -3.11 -0.51
CA ILE A 90 1.45 -1.91 0.23
C ILE A 90 2.94 -1.65 0.00
N THR A 91 3.78 -2.64 0.27
CA THR A 91 5.24 -2.47 0.18
C THR A 91 5.69 -2.14 -1.24
N TYR A 92 5.03 -2.70 -2.26
CA TYR A 92 5.28 -2.36 -3.66
C TYR A 92 4.86 -0.92 -3.99
N LEU A 93 3.66 -0.49 -3.58
CA LEU A 93 3.17 0.88 -3.81
C LEU A 93 4.11 1.91 -3.18
N VAL A 94 4.50 1.71 -1.92
CA VAL A 94 5.42 2.62 -1.19
C VAL A 94 6.74 2.75 -1.95
N GLN A 95 7.34 1.63 -2.36
CA GLN A 95 8.56 1.64 -3.16
C GLN A 95 8.37 2.31 -4.52
N ALA A 96 7.26 2.08 -5.21
CA ALA A 96 6.98 2.73 -6.48
C ALA A 96 6.79 4.25 -6.32
N ALA A 97 6.12 4.70 -5.26
CA ALA A 97 5.88 6.11 -4.98
C ALA A 97 7.18 6.87 -4.67
N PHE A 98 8.07 6.31 -3.85
CA PHE A 98 9.40 6.89 -3.65
C PHE A 98 10.21 6.95 -4.96
N GLN A 99 10.09 5.95 -5.85
CA GLN A 99 10.80 5.96 -7.14
C GLN A 99 10.26 7.08 -8.03
N TYR A 100 8.94 7.26 -8.02
CA TYR A 100 8.27 8.31 -8.76
C TYR A 100 8.70 9.70 -8.27
N HIS A 101 8.78 9.90 -6.95
CA HIS A 101 9.31 11.12 -6.33
C HIS A 101 10.76 11.40 -6.72
N HIS A 102 11.64 10.39 -6.64
CA HIS A 102 13.04 10.53 -7.06
C HIS A 102 13.16 11.01 -8.52
N ASN A 103 12.32 10.47 -9.40
CA ASN A 103 12.32 10.84 -10.81
C ASN A 103 11.65 12.21 -11.07
N LYS A 104 10.93 12.77 -10.10
CA LYS A 104 10.19 14.05 -10.21
C LYS A 104 10.34 14.91 -8.95
N PRO A 105 11.56 15.38 -8.65
CA PRO A 105 11.84 16.13 -7.41
C PRO A 105 10.99 17.40 -7.26
N ALA A 106 10.60 18.05 -8.35
CA ALA A 106 9.74 19.23 -8.34
C ALA A 106 8.31 18.98 -7.79
N LEU A 107 7.89 17.72 -7.70
CA LEU A 107 6.58 17.32 -7.17
C LEU A 107 6.64 16.86 -5.71
N VAL A 108 7.84 16.81 -5.11
CA VAL A 108 8.05 16.34 -3.75
C VAL A 108 7.74 17.46 -2.77
N THR A 109 6.89 17.16 -1.78
CA THR A 109 6.58 18.04 -0.67
C THR A 109 6.67 17.23 0.62
N GLU A 110 6.95 17.89 1.75
CA GLU A 110 6.99 17.22 3.06
C GLU A 110 5.70 16.43 3.35
N ALA A 111 4.54 16.98 2.95
CA ALA A 111 3.25 16.32 3.10
C ALA A 111 3.17 15.01 2.30
N ARG A 112 3.68 15.00 1.05
CA ARG A 112 3.70 13.78 0.23
C ARG A 112 4.71 12.75 0.72
N GLU A 113 5.86 13.18 1.21
CA GLU A 113 6.86 12.27 1.81
C GLU A 113 6.23 11.49 2.98
N ARG A 114 5.54 12.19 3.89
CA ARG A 114 4.81 11.55 5.00
C ARG A 114 3.70 10.65 4.48
N LEU A 115 2.84 11.16 3.60
CA LEU A 115 1.71 10.43 3.01
C LEU A 115 2.14 9.07 2.43
N ILE A 116 3.26 9.03 1.71
CA ILE A 116 3.76 7.80 1.09
C ILE A 116 4.15 6.76 2.14
N LEU A 117 4.73 7.17 3.26
CA LEU A 117 5.24 6.24 4.28
C LEU A 117 4.17 5.85 5.32
N GLU A 118 3.10 6.65 5.49
CA GLU A 118 1.95 6.38 6.37
C GLU A 118 1.49 4.91 6.34
N PRO A 119 1.15 4.29 5.20
CA PRO A 119 0.66 2.91 5.19
C PRO A 119 1.73 1.90 5.61
N LEU A 120 3.01 2.18 5.37
CA LEU A 120 4.08 1.32 5.87
C LEU A 120 4.15 1.43 7.40
N ALA A 121 3.99 2.63 7.97
CA ALA A 121 3.96 2.82 9.43
C ALA A 121 2.74 2.17 10.08
N GLU A 122 1.55 2.30 9.48
CA GLU A 122 0.31 1.74 10.00
C GLU A 122 0.32 0.20 10.13
N LEU A 123 1.16 -0.50 9.35
CA LEU A 123 1.40 -1.94 9.51
C LEU A 123 1.98 -2.31 10.89
N CYS A 124 2.46 -1.33 11.69
CA CYS A 124 2.78 -1.49 13.13
C CYS A 124 1.61 -2.00 13.95
N ASN A 125 0.38 -1.69 13.54
CA ASN A 125 -0.83 -2.10 14.25
C ASN A 125 -1.30 -3.51 13.86
N VAL A 126 -0.72 -4.13 12.82
CA VAL A 126 -1.10 -5.47 12.37
C VAL A 126 -0.43 -6.54 13.23
N ARG A 127 -1.24 -7.41 13.86
CA ARG A 127 -0.78 -8.43 14.82
C ARG A 127 -0.10 -9.65 14.18
N HIS A 128 -0.14 -9.75 12.85
CA HIS A 128 0.34 -10.90 12.10
C HIS A 128 1.85 -10.79 11.81
N CYS A 129 2.63 -11.74 12.32
CA CYS A 129 4.10 -11.69 12.25
C CYS A 129 4.66 -11.77 10.82
N ASP A 130 3.97 -12.47 9.92
CA ASP A 130 4.25 -12.51 8.48
C ASP A 130 4.16 -11.12 7.86
N VAL A 131 3.14 -10.34 8.22
CA VAL A 131 2.97 -8.96 7.77
C VAL A 131 4.06 -8.05 8.34
N ARG A 132 4.34 -8.17 9.66
CA ARG A 132 5.42 -7.43 10.33
C ARG A 132 6.78 -7.70 9.68
N ALA A 133 7.10 -8.96 9.38
CA ALA A 133 8.36 -9.33 8.74
C ALA A 133 8.52 -8.65 7.37
N ARG A 134 7.47 -8.65 6.54
CA ARG A 134 7.48 -7.98 5.23
C ARG A 134 7.56 -6.46 5.32
N GLN A 135 6.91 -5.86 6.32
CA GLN A 135 7.04 -4.42 6.58
C GLN A 135 8.50 -4.06 6.89
N LEU A 136 9.16 -4.81 7.78
CA LEU A 136 10.55 -4.56 8.15
C LEU A 136 11.52 -4.79 7.00
N GLU A 137 11.28 -5.81 6.17
CA GLU A 137 12.04 -6.03 4.93
C GLU A 137 11.92 -4.81 3.99
N CYS A 138 10.72 -4.24 3.85
CA CYS A 138 10.52 -3.03 3.06
C CYS A 138 11.21 -1.81 3.67
N ALA A 139 11.08 -1.60 4.98
CA ALA A 139 11.73 -0.51 5.71
C ALA A 139 13.26 -0.56 5.54
N ALA A 140 13.86 -1.74 5.71
CA ALA A 140 15.29 -1.96 5.51
C ALA A 140 15.72 -1.65 4.06
N ARG A 141 14.94 -2.07 3.06
CA ARG A 141 15.20 -1.74 1.65
C ARG A 141 15.14 -0.23 1.38
N LEU A 142 14.15 0.47 1.95
CA LEU A 142 14.02 1.92 1.80
C LEU A 142 15.19 2.65 2.45
N LEU A 143 15.58 2.27 3.67
CA LEU A 143 16.75 2.84 4.35
C LEU A 143 18.03 2.64 3.54
N HIS A 144 18.25 1.42 3.03
CA HIS A 144 19.47 1.09 2.30
C HIS A 144 19.57 1.82 0.95
N SER A 145 18.46 1.90 0.21
CA SER A 145 18.48 2.43 -1.17
C SER A 145 18.09 3.90 -1.29
N ARG A 146 17.33 4.43 -0.33
CA ARG A 146 16.62 5.71 -0.42
C ARG A 146 16.53 6.47 0.91
N GLY A 147 17.41 6.17 1.87
CA GLY A 147 17.39 6.82 3.19
C GLY A 147 17.37 8.35 3.12
N GLU A 148 18.18 8.94 2.25
CA GLU A 148 18.24 10.39 2.01
C GLU A 148 16.93 11.00 1.47
N GLN A 149 16.07 10.19 0.84
CA GLN A 149 14.81 10.62 0.24
C GLN A 149 13.63 10.55 1.21
N LEU A 150 13.85 10.08 2.44
CA LEU A 150 12.79 9.98 3.44
C LEU A 150 12.34 11.35 3.92
N GLY A 151 13.23 12.35 3.96
CA GLY A 151 12.89 13.74 4.28
C GLY A 151 12.01 13.86 5.52
N ALA A 152 10.85 14.48 5.38
CA ALA A 152 9.87 14.69 6.44
C ALA A 152 9.18 13.40 6.94
N ALA A 153 9.39 12.25 6.28
CA ALA A 153 8.88 10.93 6.68
C ALA A 153 9.80 10.20 7.67
N TRP A 154 10.99 10.72 7.98
CA TRP A 154 11.91 10.08 8.93
C TRP A 154 11.28 9.74 10.30
N PRO A 155 10.39 10.57 10.90
CA PRO A 155 9.70 10.20 12.14
C PRO A 155 8.88 8.91 12.03
N LEU A 156 8.18 8.70 10.90
CA LEU A 156 7.42 7.48 10.64
C LEU A 156 8.35 6.26 10.46
N MET A 157 9.50 6.45 9.83
CA MET A 157 10.52 5.40 9.74
C MET A 157 11.06 4.99 11.11
N MET A 158 11.30 5.97 12.00
CA MET A 158 11.74 5.70 13.37
C MET A 158 10.67 4.98 14.18
N GLU A 159 9.38 5.28 13.97
CA GLU A 159 8.26 4.56 14.58
C GLU A 159 8.28 3.09 14.17
N ILE A 160 8.45 2.79 12.87
CA ILE A 160 8.54 1.43 12.35
C ILE A 160 9.66 0.64 13.02
N ILE A 161 10.85 1.24 13.13
CA ILE A 161 12.02 0.59 13.73
C ILE A 161 11.81 0.39 15.24
N SER A 162 11.26 1.40 15.92
CA SER A 162 11.07 1.37 17.38
C SER A 162 10.02 0.33 17.80
N ALA A 163 9.00 0.10 16.97
CA ALA A 163 7.98 -0.92 17.22
C ALA A 163 8.55 -2.35 17.32
N ILE A 164 9.77 -2.60 16.82
CA ILE A 164 10.48 -3.88 16.98
C ILE A 164 10.94 -4.06 18.43
N CYS A 165 11.39 -2.97 19.07
CA CYS A 165 11.93 -2.99 20.42
C CYS A 165 10.84 -3.30 21.47
N ASP A 166 9.60 -2.89 21.22
CA ASP A 166 8.47 -3.15 22.12
C ASP A 166 7.97 -4.59 22.07
N GLN A 167 8.18 -5.31 20.96
CA GLN A 167 7.79 -6.72 20.84
C GLN A 167 8.71 -7.71 21.57
N HIS A 168 9.85 -7.24 22.09
CA HIS A 168 10.85 -8.05 22.81
C HIS A 168 10.89 -7.77 24.33
N ARG A 169 9.89 -7.07 24.88
CA ARG A 169 9.65 -6.91 26.32
C ARG A 169 8.48 -7.77 26.77
#